data_AF-A0A9D9Q0Y7-F1
#
_entry.id   AF-A0A9D9Q0Y7-F1
#
_cell.length_a   1.000
_cell.length_b   1.000
_cell.length_c   1.000
_cell.angle_alpha   90.00
_cell.angle_beta   90.00
_cell.angle_gamma   90.00
#
_symmetry.space_group_name_H-M   'P 1'
#
loop_
_entity.id
_entity.type
_entity.pdbx_description
1 polymer ?
#
loop_
_entity_poly.entity_id
_entity_poly.type
_entity_poly.pdbx_seq_one_letter_code
_entity_poly.pdbx_strand_id
1 'polypeptide(L)'
;YIYKPQFVFVRPTAEAVKTRSLAGSAFVDFVVSQTVIRPEYRNNQVELAKIIGTIDSVRNDKDITITAVSIKGFASPESPYSNNTRLAKGRTEALKKYVSNLYKFPAGFISTSYEPENWEGLRKFVVESNLEHRDEIIALIDGPREPDNKEWKLKSTYPEEYKYLLATCYPALRRSDYRIEYIVRSFSDPIEIRRLVKERPQKLSLEEFYVAAQGLDTNSEEFAEIFDVAVRMYPDDQTANLNAANSAMAQGNLKGAEKFLGKAGKSDQAIYARGVLAALSGDYDAAEDYFNLVKERFDEAADALEQIEKVRNN
;
A
#
# COMPACT_ATOMS: atom_id res chain seq x y z
N TYR A 1 -46.60 -2.15 13.12
CA TYR A 1 -45.76 -1.00 12.68
C TYR A 1 -44.53 -1.54 11.95
N ILE A 2 -43.90 -0.81 11.03
CA ILE A 2 -42.70 -1.27 10.30
C ILE A 2 -41.54 -0.33 10.63
N TYR A 3 -40.41 -0.89 11.11
CA TYR A 3 -39.19 -0.15 11.36
C TYR A 3 -38.63 0.46 10.06
N LYS A 4 -38.32 1.75 10.08
CA LYS A 4 -37.74 2.49 8.95
C LYS A 4 -36.33 2.95 9.33
N PRO A 5 -35.27 2.33 8.78
CA PRO A 5 -33.90 2.67 9.14
C PRO A 5 -33.53 4.07 8.65
N GLN A 6 -32.76 4.80 9.46
CA GLN A 6 -32.02 5.99 9.02
C GLN A 6 -30.55 5.62 8.90
N PHE A 7 -30.00 5.72 7.68
CA PHE A 7 -28.59 5.43 7.41
C PHE A 7 -27.76 6.71 7.49
N VAL A 8 -26.67 6.67 8.27
CA VAL A 8 -25.82 7.85 8.49
C VAL A 8 -24.47 7.68 7.80
N PHE A 9 -24.31 8.35 6.67
CA PHE A 9 -23.05 8.36 5.92
C PHE A 9 -22.10 9.41 6.51
N VAL A 10 -20.86 9.00 6.76
CA VAL A 10 -19.83 9.85 7.37
C VAL A 10 -18.91 10.37 6.29
N ARG A 11 -18.71 11.69 6.25
CA ARG A 11 -17.70 12.31 5.39
C ARG A 11 -16.30 11.95 5.92
N PRO A 12 -15.45 11.28 5.12
CA PRO A 12 -14.06 11.00 5.50
C PRO A 12 -13.25 12.29 5.70
N THR A 13 -12.17 12.19 6.47
CA THR A 13 -11.23 13.32 6.59
C THR A 13 -10.54 13.56 5.26
N ALA A 14 -10.57 14.81 4.77
CA ALA A 14 -9.95 15.17 3.51
C ALA A 14 -8.41 15.06 3.60
N GLU A 15 -7.80 14.48 2.57
CA GLU A 15 -6.34 14.54 2.39
C GLU A 15 -5.95 15.96 1.98
N ALA A 16 -5.07 16.61 2.75
CA ALA A 16 -4.57 17.94 2.38
C ALA A 16 -3.79 17.91 1.04
N VAL A 17 -3.04 16.83 0.82
CA VAL A 17 -2.32 16.53 -0.43
C VAL A 17 -2.34 15.02 -0.66
N LYS A 18 -2.80 14.57 -1.83
CA LYS A 18 -2.83 13.15 -2.18
C LYS A 18 -1.47 12.66 -2.67
N THR A 19 -0.55 12.46 -1.74
CA THR A 19 0.76 11.88 -2.02
C THR A 19 0.64 10.37 -2.19
N ARG A 20 1.27 9.83 -3.24
CA ARG A 20 1.31 8.41 -3.58
C ARG A 20 2.74 8.05 -4.00
N SER A 21 3.00 6.75 -4.12
CA SER A 21 4.31 6.26 -4.57
C SER A 21 4.23 4.97 -5.37
N LEU A 22 5.09 4.86 -6.38
CA LEU A 22 5.40 3.59 -7.04
C LEU A 22 6.81 3.17 -6.64
N ALA A 23 7.04 1.87 -6.47
CA ALA A 23 8.35 1.33 -6.14
C ALA A 23 8.62 0.03 -6.89
N GLY A 24 9.90 -0.29 -7.07
CA GLY A 24 10.33 -1.53 -7.70
C GLY A 24 11.83 -1.76 -7.51
N SER A 25 12.31 -2.85 -8.11
CA SER A 25 13.72 -3.23 -8.11
C SER A 25 14.18 -3.54 -9.53
N ALA A 26 15.42 -3.19 -9.83
CA ALA A 26 16.09 -3.52 -11.08
C ALA A 26 17.44 -4.18 -10.81
N PHE A 27 17.78 -5.20 -11.60
CA PHE A 27 19.01 -5.99 -11.46
C PHE A 27 20.02 -5.61 -12.53
N VAL A 28 20.42 -4.34 -12.55
CA VAL A 28 21.34 -3.82 -13.57
C VAL A 28 22.70 -4.52 -13.42
N ASP A 29 23.07 -5.27 -14.45
CA ASP A 29 24.34 -5.96 -14.62
C ASP A 29 25.47 -4.96 -14.93
N PHE A 30 26.62 -5.19 -14.30
CA PHE A 30 27.84 -4.44 -14.56
C PHE A 30 28.97 -5.43 -14.89
N VAL A 31 29.88 -5.01 -15.76
CA VAL A 31 31.15 -5.73 -15.94
C VAL A 31 31.86 -5.82 -14.58
N VAL A 32 32.55 -6.93 -14.33
CA VAL A 32 33.22 -7.21 -13.06
C VAL A 32 34.02 -6.00 -12.58
N SER A 33 33.77 -5.60 -11.32
CA SER A 33 34.41 -4.46 -10.66
C SER A 33 34.23 -3.09 -11.36
N GLN A 34 33.31 -2.95 -12.31
CA GLN A 34 32.96 -1.68 -12.95
C GLN A 34 31.63 -1.10 -12.45
N THR A 35 31.46 0.20 -12.68
CA THR A 35 30.28 1.00 -12.30
C THR A 35 29.56 1.62 -13.48
N VAL A 36 30.07 1.46 -14.70
CA VAL A 36 29.48 2.04 -15.92
C VAL A 36 28.32 1.17 -16.40
N ILE A 37 27.16 1.79 -16.60
CA ILE A 37 26.00 1.13 -17.21
C ILE A 37 26.23 0.96 -18.71
N ARG A 38 26.04 -0.27 -19.18
CA ARG A 38 26.01 -0.63 -20.60
C ARG A 38 24.62 -1.21 -20.90
N PRO A 39 23.70 -0.46 -21.54
CA PRO A 39 22.33 -0.91 -21.76
C PRO A 39 22.21 -2.25 -22.49
N GLU A 40 23.14 -2.53 -23.40
CA GLU A 40 23.26 -3.76 -24.19
C GLU A 40 23.95 -4.92 -23.47
N TYR A 41 24.48 -4.71 -22.26
CA TYR A 41 25.14 -5.76 -21.49
C TYR A 41 24.10 -6.65 -20.80
N ARG A 42 24.06 -7.93 -21.20
CA ARG A 42 23.17 -8.95 -20.63
C ARG A 42 21.71 -8.49 -20.68
N ASN A 43 21.01 -8.48 -19.53
CA ASN A 43 19.60 -8.17 -19.45
C ASN A 43 19.31 -6.68 -19.13
N ASN A 44 20.32 -5.81 -19.22
CA ASN A 44 20.19 -4.42 -18.79
C ASN A 44 19.08 -3.66 -19.51
N GLN A 45 18.82 -3.93 -20.78
CA GLN A 45 17.73 -3.28 -21.51
C GLN A 45 16.38 -3.54 -20.82
N VAL A 46 16.12 -4.76 -20.38
CA VAL A 46 14.89 -5.14 -19.68
C VAL A 46 14.85 -4.52 -18.27
N GLU A 47 15.95 -4.59 -17.53
CA GLU A 47 16.01 -4.06 -16.16
C GLU A 47 15.89 -2.53 -16.11
N LEU A 48 16.51 -1.82 -17.05
CA LEU A 48 16.37 -0.38 -17.19
C LEU A 48 14.96 0.00 -17.66
N ALA A 49 14.35 -0.80 -18.53
CA ALA A 49 12.97 -0.58 -18.99
C ALA A 49 11.95 -0.66 -17.84
N LYS A 50 12.19 -1.46 -16.79
CA LYS A 50 11.31 -1.48 -15.59
C LYS A 50 11.23 -0.12 -14.90
N ILE A 51 12.38 0.52 -14.70
CA ILE A 51 12.47 1.84 -14.06
C ILE A 51 11.78 2.90 -14.95
N ILE A 52 12.11 2.90 -16.23
CA ILE A 52 11.55 3.79 -17.26
C ILE A 52 10.03 3.65 -17.32
N GLY A 53 9.54 2.41 -17.45
CA GLY A 53 8.11 2.13 -17.53
C GLY A 53 7.36 2.56 -16.27
N THR A 54 7.98 2.43 -15.08
CA THR A 54 7.36 2.91 -13.84
C THR A 54 7.24 4.44 -13.84
N ILE A 55 8.29 5.16 -14.25
CA ILE A 55 8.26 6.63 -14.37
C ILE A 55 7.21 7.06 -15.42
N ASP A 56 7.23 6.45 -16.60
CA ASP A 56 6.36 6.81 -17.72
C ASP A 56 4.88 6.52 -17.43
N SER A 57 4.59 5.52 -16.58
CA SER A 57 3.21 5.20 -16.17
C SER A 57 2.49 6.32 -15.45
N VAL A 58 3.23 7.28 -14.86
CA VAL A 58 2.67 8.41 -14.10
C VAL A 58 3.07 9.77 -14.69
N ARG A 59 4.20 9.85 -15.40
CA ARG A 59 4.76 11.12 -15.88
C ARG A 59 3.89 11.85 -16.89
N ASN A 60 3.17 11.09 -17.73
CA ASN A 60 2.32 11.66 -18.79
C ASN A 60 0.87 11.87 -18.34
N ASP A 61 0.56 11.56 -17.08
CA ASP A 61 -0.77 11.75 -16.53
C ASP A 61 -0.94 13.20 -16.08
N LYS A 62 -1.88 13.92 -16.71
CA LYS A 62 -2.16 15.34 -16.42
C LYS A 62 -2.64 15.61 -14.99
N ASP A 63 -3.12 14.59 -14.29
CA ASP A 63 -3.59 14.72 -12.90
C ASP A 63 -2.46 14.47 -11.89
N ILE A 64 -1.25 14.12 -12.36
CA ILE A 64 -0.13 13.70 -11.54
C ILE A 64 1.05 14.66 -11.70
N THR A 65 1.67 15.01 -10.58
CA THR A 65 2.96 15.68 -10.54
C THR A 65 3.96 14.82 -9.78
N ILE A 66 5.01 14.34 -10.46
CA ILE A 66 6.12 13.66 -9.78
C ILE A 66 6.83 14.69 -8.90
N THR A 67 7.15 14.30 -7.68
CA THR A 67 7.78 15.16 -6.67
C THR A 67 9.19 14.72 -6.30
N ALA A 68 9.47 13.42 -6.33
CA ALA A 68 10.80 12.89 -6.06
C ALA A 68 11.01 11.51 -6.72
N VAL A 69 12.27 11.19 -6.97
CA VAL A 69 12.73 9.83 -7.27
C VAL A 69 13.84 9.48 -6.29
N SER A 70 13.81 8.29 -5.72
CA SER A 70 14.91 7.76 -4.91
C SER A 70 15.41 6.45 -5.50
N ILE A 71 16.73 6.24 -5.42
CA ILE A 71 17.40 5.03 -5.89
C ILE A 71 18.37 4.57 -4.79
N LYS A 72 18.20 3.33 -4.31
CA LYS A 72 19.11 2.66 -3.39
C LYS A 72 19.81 1.50 -4.09
N GLY A 73 21.13 1.54 -4.20
CA GLY A 73 21.89 0.41 -4.77
C GLY A 73 22.50 -0.47 -3.70
N PHE A 74 22.63 -1.75 -4.03
CA PHE A 74 23.15 -2.79 -3.14
C PHE A 74 24.30 -3.54 -3.80
N ALA A 75 25.24 -4.04 -3.00
CA ALA A 75 26.17 -5.07 -3.41
C ALA A 75 26.07 -6.32 -2.51
N SER A 76 26.63 -7.42 -2.99
CA SER A 76 26.70 -8.70 -2.29
C SER A 76 27.95 -8.79 -1.41
N PRO A 77 27.91 -9.51 -0.28
CA PRO A 77 29.05 -9.69 0.62
C PRO A 77 30.03 -10.75 0.07
N GLU A 78 30.82 -10.38 -0.93
CA GLU A 78 31.76 -11.30 -1.63
C GLU A 78 33.13 -10.71 -1.95
N SER A 79 33.44 -9.57 -1.34
CA SER A 79 34.63 -8.77 -1.59
C SER A 79 34.85 -7.85 -0.40
N PRO A 80 36.05 -7.29 -0.21
CA PRO A 80 36.29 -6.37 0.88
C PRO A 80 35.24 -5.26 0.94
N TYR A 81 34.77 -4.93 2.13
CA TYR A 81 33.70 -3.97 2.37
C TYR A 81 33.95 -2.62 1.69
N SER A 82 35.20 -2.17 1.60
CA SER A 82 35.61 -0.96 0.89
C SER A 82 35.32 -1.04 -0.62
N ASN A 83 35.53 -2.20 -1.23
CA ASN A 83 35.25 -2.45 -2.64
C ASN A 83 33.75 -2.48 -2.89
N ASN A 84 32.99 -3.16 -2.02
CA ASN A 84 31.53 -3.20 -2.07
C ASN A 84 30.92 -1.81 -1.90
N THR A 85 31.49 -0.99 -1.02
CA THR A 85 31.12 0.43 -0.84
C THR A 85 31.32 1.22 -2.14
N ARG A 86 32.49 1.10 -2.76
CA ARG A 86 32.78 1.76 -4.04
C ARG A 86 31.80 1.33 -5.14
N LEU A 87 31.51 0.03 -5.23
CA LEU A 87 30.63 -0.53 -6.24
C LEU A 87 29.18 -0.11 -6.03
N ALA A 88 28.63 -0.27 -4.82
CA ALA A 88 27.25 0.11 -4.52
C ALA A 88 27.04 1.60 -4.80
N LYS A 89 27.88 2.48 -4.25
CA LYS A 89 27.81 3.92 -4.48
C LYS A 89 27.93 4.29 -5.97
N GLY A 90 28.98 3.81 -6.64
CA GLY A 90 29.25 4.19 -8.02
C GLY A 90 28.20 3.68 -9.01
N ARG A 91 27.62 2.49 -8.78
CA ARG A 91 26.54 1.94 -9.61
C ARG A 91 25.24 2.70 -9.42
N THR A 92 24.91 3.08 -8.19
CA THR A 92 23.76 3.94 -7.91
C THR A 92 23.90 5.31 -8.59
N GLU A 93 25.09 5.92 -8.51
CA GLU A 93 25.37 7.20 -9.18
C GLU A 93 25.25 7.09 -10.70
N ALA A 94 25.74 5.99 -11.30
CA ALA A 94 25.60 5.72 -12.73
C ALA A 94 24.13 5.58 -13.13
N LEU A 95 23.32 4.88 -12.32
CA LEU A 95 21.89 4.73 -12.58
C LEU A 95 21.13 6.05 -12.45
N LYS A 96 21.43 6.85 -11.42
CA LYS A 96 20.91 8.22 -11.30
C LYS A 96 21.24 9.04 -12.55
N LYS A 97 22.48 9.00 -13.03
CA LYS A 97 22.91 9.73 -14.24
C LYS A 97 22.14 9.25 -15.47
N TYR A 98 21.97 7.94 -15.63
CA TYR A 98 21.21 7.34 -16.73
C TYR A 98 19.77 7.86 -16.75
N VAL A 99 19.05 7.78 -15.63
CA VAL A 99 17.66 8.25 -15.50
C VAL A 99 17.56 9.77 -15.70
N SER A 100 18.48 10.54 -15.11
CA SER A 100 18.50 12.01 -15.24
C SER A 100 18.66 12.47 -16.70
N ASN A 101 19.43 11.72 -17.50
CA ASN A 101 19.64 12.05 -18.91
C ASN A 101 18.38 11.87 -19.77
N LEU A 102 17.53 10.90 -19.42
CA LEU A 102 16.28 10.62 -20.13
C LEU A 102 15.20 11.66 -19.83
N TYR A 103 15.09 12.08 -18.56
CA TYR A 103 13.91 12.81 -18.08
C TYR A 103 14.16 14.26 -17.67
N LYS A 104 15.42 14.73 -17.66
CA LYS A 104 15.78 16.13 -17.35
C LYS A 104 15.08 16.66 -16.09
N PHE A 105 15.04 15.85 -15.03
CA PHE A 105 14.49 16.28 -13.74
C PHE A 105 15.29 17.46 -13.15
N PRO A 106 14.66 18.31 -12.33
CA PRO A 106 15.36 19.37 -11.60
C PRO A 106 16.53 18.84 -10.76
N ALA A 107 17.49 19.72 -10.45
CA ALA A 107 18.55 19.39 -9.53
C ALA A 107 17.98 18.98 -8.15
N GLY A 108 18.55 17.94 -7.53
CA GLY A 108 18.08 17.42 -6.24
C GLY A 108 16.85 16.51 -6.30
N PHE A 109 16.20 16.38 -7.45
CA PHE A 109 14.97 15.60 -7.60
C PHE A 109 15.18 14.08 -7.51
N ILE A 110 16.34 13.60 -7.97
CA ILE A 110 16.77 12.20 -7.76
C ILE A 110 17.73 12.12 -6.57
N SER A 111 17.26 11.52 -5.49
CA SER A 111 18.08 11.17 -4.32
C SER A 111 18.66 9.76 -4.46
N THR A 112 19.82 9.54 -3.86
CA THR A 112 20.53 8.26 -3.93
C THR A 112 21.05 7.85 -2.57
N SER A 113 20.90 6.57 -2.26
CA SER A 113 21.56 5.92 -1.12
C SER A 113 22.19 4.61 -1.56
N TYR A 114 23.01 4.00 -0.72
CA TYR A 114 23.63 2.73 -1.05
C TYR A 114 23.82 1.90 0.21
N GLU A 115 23.85 0.59 0.03
CA GLU A 115 24.19 -0.39 1.05
C GLU A 115 25.33 -1.26 0.51
N PRO A 116 26.54 -1.16 1.09
CA PRO A 116 27.69 -1.92 0.59
C PRO A 116 27.42 -3.42 0.54
N GLU A 117 26.77 -3.97 1.56
CA GLU A 117 26.50 -5.41 1.63
C GLU A 117 25.08 -5.66 2.11
N ASN A 118 24.26 -6.26 1.25
CA ASN A 118 22.86 -6.55 1.53
C ASN A 118 22.71 -7.79 2.43
N TRP A 119 23.14 -7.66 3.68
CA TRP A 119 23.04 -8.72 4.69
C TRP A 119 21.59 -9.07 5.02
N GLU A 120 20.67 -8.09 4.97
CA GLU A 120 19.23 -8.32 5.16
C GLU A 120 18.67 -9.24 4.06
N GLY A 121 19.02 -8.97 2.80
CA GLY A 121 18.62 -9.80 1.66
C GLY A 121 19.21 -11.21 1.72
N LEU A 122 20.49 -11.33 2.12
CA LEU A 122 21.12 -12.64 2.35
C LEU A 122 20.38 -13.41 3.44
N ARG A 123 20.07 -12.76 4.56
CA ARG A 123 19.32 -13.37 5.68
C ARG A 123 17.97 -13.91 5.22
N LYS A 124 17.18 -13.12 4.48
CA LYS A 124 15.87 -13.55 3.96
C LYS A 124 16.00 -14.79 3.08
N PHE A 125 16.97 -14.81 2.16
CA PHE A 125 17.23 -15.97 1.32
C PHE A 125 17.60 -17.21 2.14
N VAL A 126 18.48 -17.08 3.15
CA VAL A 126 18.89 -18.22 3.98
C VAL A 126 17.71 -18.77 4.79
N VAL A 127 16.86 -17.91 5.37
CA VAL A 127 15.66 -18.33 6.11
C VAL A 127 14.73 -19.22 5.27
N GLU A 128 14.59 -18.92 3.98
CA GLU A 128 13.72 -19.65 3.05
C GLU A 128 14.42 -20.86 2.40
N SER A 129 15.70 -21.07 2.67
CA SER A 129 16.52 -22.11 2.05
C SER A 129 16.51 -23.44 2.81
N ASN A 130 16.99 -24.50 2.14
CA ASN A 130 17.24 -25.82 2.72
C ASN A 130 18.74 -26.08 2.91
N LEU A 131 19.52 -25.05 3.26
CA LEU A 131 20.95 -25.21 3.56
C LEU A 131 21.16 -26.11 4.77
N GLU A 132 22.21 -26.94 4.74
CA GLU A 132 22.53 -27.87 5.84
C GLU A 132 22.76 -27.12 7.16
N HIS A 133 23.59 -26.08 7.13
CA HIS A 133 23.92 -25.24 8.29
C HIS A 133 23.10 -23.94 8.33
N ARG A 134 21.81 -24.00 7.98
CA ARG A 134 20.96 -22.81 7.82
C ARG A 134 20.93 -21.94 9.08
N ASP A 135 20.67 -22.53 10.24
CA ASP A 135 20.43 -21.78 11.48
C ASP A 135 21.74 -21.17 12.01
N GLU A 136 22.88 -21.85 11.81
CA GLU A 136 24.20 -21.34 12.14
C GLU A 136 24.62 -20.19 11.22
N ILE A 137 24.29 -20.26 9.94
CA ILE A 137 24.53 -19.17 8.99
C ILE A 137 23.66 -17.95 9.34
N ILE A 138 22.40 -18.15 9.73
CA ILE A 138 21.54 -17.06 10.22
C ILE A 138 22.16 -16.41 11.47
N ALA A 139 22.58 -17.22 12.45
CA ALA A 139 23.22 -16.71 13.66
C ALA A 139 24.52 -15.93 13.36
N LEU A 140 25.28 -16.36 12.35
CA LEU A 140 26.46 -15.64 11.88
C LEU A 140 26.10 -14.27 11.28
N ILE A 141 25.04 -14.21 10.46
CA ILE A 141 24.55 -12.98 9.81
C ILE A 141 24.03 -11.99 10.86
N ASP A 142 23.26 -12.46 11.83
CA ASP A 142 22.64 -11.65 12.90
C ASP A 142 23.66 -11.22 13.98
N GLY A 143 24.83 -11.87 14.03
CA GLY A 143 25.87 -11.57 15.00
C GLY A 143 26.49 -10.17 14.84
N PRO A 144 27.19 -9.66 15.86
CA PRO A 144 27.75 -8.30 15.88
C PRO A 144 29.09 -8.16 15.14
N ARG A 145 29.50 -9.18 14.36
CA ARG A 145 30.79 -9.18 13.67
C ARG A 145 30.83 -8.10 12.59
N GLU A 146 32.01 -7.51 12.39
CA GLU A 146 32.27 -6.63 11.25
C GLU A 146 32.03 -7.37 9.92
N PRO A 147 31.57 -6.67 8.86
CA PRO A 147 31.16 -7.29 7.60
C PRO A 147 32.21 -8.22 6.96
N ASP A 148 33.47 -7.76 6.83
CA ASP A 148 34.56 -8.57 6.27
C ASP A 148 34.80 -9.85 7.10
N ASN A 149 34.65 -9.76 8.43
CA ASN A 149 34.81 -10.91 9.32
C ASN A 149 33.62 -11.89 9.20
N LYS A 150 32.41 -11.39 8.93
CA LYS A 150 31.24 -12.23 8.63
C LYS A 150 31.44 -13.00 7.34
N GLU A 151 31.81 -12.32 6.25
CA GLU A 151 32.09 -12.95 4.96
C GLU A 151 33.19 -14.01 5.10
N TRP A 152 34.33 -13.65 5.71
CA TRP A 152 35.44 -14.58 5.89
C TRP A 152 35.03 -15.81 6.71
N LYS A 153 34.25 -15.63 7.79
CA LYS A 153 33.80 -16.74 8.63
C LYS A 153 32.82 -17.64 7.88
N LEU A 154 31.88 -17.07 7.12
CA LEU A 154 30.96 -17.82 6.27
C LEU A 154 31.72 -18.65 5.23
N LYS A 155 32.63 -18.00 4.49
CA LYS A 155 33.43 -18.60 3.43
C LYS A 155 34.38 -19.70 3.91
N SER A 156 34.98 -19.53 5.09
CA SER A 156 35.93 -20.50 5.65
C SER A 156 35.28 -21.67 6.37
N THR A 157 34.12 -21.44 7.01
CA THR A 157 33.43 -22.47 7.80
C THR A 157 32.45 -23.30 6.96
N TYR A 158 31.81 -22.66 5.97
CA TYR A 158 30.75 -23.26 5.15
C TYR A 158 31.06 -23.08 3.65
N PRO A 159 32.14 -23.70 3.12
CA PRO A 159 32.61 -23.43 1.75
C PRO A 159 31.62 -23.88 0.66
N GLU A 160 30.89 -24.98 0.88
CA GLU A 160 29.91 -25.48 -0.09
C GLU A 160 28.65 -24.60 -0.12
N GLU A 161 28.14 -24.19 1.04
CA GLU A 161 27.02 -23.25 1.15
C GLU A 161 27.42 -21.87 0.62
N TYR A 162 28.64 -21.40 0.91
CA TYR A 162 29.14 -20.14 0.36
C TYR A 162 29.16 -20.17 -1.18
N LYS A 163 29.64 -21.27 -1.78
CA LYS A 163 29.63 -21.47 -3.23
C LYS A 163 28.20 -21.49 -3.79
N TYR A 164 27.28 -22.14 -3.09
CA TYR A 164 25.86 -22.14 -3.45
C TYR A 164 25.25 -20.73 -3.39
N LEU A 165 25.47 -20.00 -2.30
CA LEU A 165 25.00 -18.62 -2.10
C LEU A 165 25.58 -17.68 -3.17
N LEU A 166 26.86 -17.84 -3.50
CA LEU A 166 27.52 -17.09 -4.57
C LEU A 166 26.86 -17.29 -5.93
N ALA A 167 26.40 -18.50 -6.23
CA ALA A 167 25.77 -18.84 -7.51
C ALA A 167 24.28 -18.46 -7.57
N THR A 168 23.55 -18.56 -6.45
CA THR A 168 22.08 -18.52 -6.44
C THR A 168 21.48 -17.30 -5.73
N CYS A 169 22.15 -16.78 -4.70
CA CYS A 169 21.66 -15.68 -3.89
C CYS A 169 22.32 -14.35 -4.27
N TYR A 170 23.66 -14.30 -4.28
CA TYR A 170 24.42 -13.07 -4.42
C TYR A 170 24.09 -12.26 -5.67
N PRO A 171 23.82 -12.85 -6.86
CA PRO A 171 23.37 -12.10 -8.02
C PRO A 171 22.10 -11.28 -7.76
N ALA A 172 21.14 -11.80 -6.98
CA ALA A 172 19.91 -11.09 -6.63
C ALA A 172 20.11 -10.03 -5.53
N LEU A 173 21.19 -10.12 -4.76
CA LEU A 173 21.54 -9.08 -3.79
C LEU A 173 22.10 -7.81 -4.47
N ARG A 174 22.70 -7.95 -5.67
CA ARG A 174 23.22 -6.86 -6.49
C ARG A 174 22.11 -6.14 -7.26
N ARG A 175 21.20 -5.49 -6.53
CA ARG A 175 20.03 -4.82 -7.11
C ARG A 175 20.03 -3.31 -6.85
N SER A 176 19.17 -2.60 -7.56
CA SER A 176 18.82 -1.21 -7.28
C SER A 176 17.34 -1.11 -7.02
N ASP A 177 16.97 -0.70 -5.80
CA ASP A 177 15.59 -0.41 -5.42
C ASP A 177 15.30 1.05 -5.76
N TYR A 178 14.13 1.34 -6.32
CA TYR A 178 13.73 2.68 -6.70
C TYR A 178 12.31 2.98 -6.24
N ARG A 179 12.05 4.27 -5.95
CA ARG A 179 10.73 4.77 -5.55
C ARG A 179 10.48 6.13 -6.20
N ILE A 180 9.30 6.27 -6.79
CA ILE A 180 8.79 7.50 -7.42
C ILE A 180 7.67 8.01 -6.55
N GLU A 181 7.81 9.22 -6.02
CA GLU A 181 6.80 9.89 -5.22
C GLU A 181 6.12 10.94 -6.06
N TYR A 182 4.80 11.00 -5.98
CA TYR A 182 3.99 11.91 -6.79
C TYR A 182 2.73 12.35 -6.07
N ILE A 183 2.23 13.50 -6.46
CA ILE A 183 0.96 14.06 -5.99
C ILE A 183 -0.08 13.85 -7.08
N VAL A 184 -1.25 13.37 -6.69
CA VAL A 184 -2.46 13.42 -7.53
C VAL A 184 -3.23 14.68 -7.15
N ARG A 185 -3.64 15.51 -8.13
CA ARG A 185 -4.47 16.68 -7.82
C ARG A 185 -5.78 16.28 -7.13
N SER A 186 -6.34 17.19 -6.35
CA SER A 186 -7.69 17.02 -5.82
C SER A 186 -8.74 17.23 -6.92
N PHE A 187 -9.84 16.48 -6.81
CA PHE A 187 -11.00 16.55 -7.67
C PHE A 187 -12.18 17.07 -6.83
N SER A 188 -12.94 18.03 -7.36
CA SER A 188 -14.07 18.63 -6.63
C SER A 188 -15.38 18.62 -7.43
N ASP A 189 -15.33 18.34 -8.73
CA ASP A 189 -16.51 18.22 -9.58
C ASP A 189 -17.09 16.80 -9.48
N PRO A 190 -18.31 16.60 -8.93
CA PRO A 190 -18.92 15.28 -8.80
C PRO A 190 -19.02 14.51 -10.13
N ILE A 191 -19.21 15.19 -11.26
CA ILE A 191 -19.31 14.54 -12.58
C ILE A 191 -17.96 13.94 -12.98
N GLU A 192 -16.88 14.72 -12.84
CA GLU A 192 -15.52 14.23 -13.06
C GLU A 192 -15.18 13.07 -12.13
N ILE A 193 -15.51 13.19 -10.84
CA ILE A 193 -15.20 12.15 -9.86
C ILE A 193 -15.95 10.86 -10.19
N ARG A 194 -17.26 10.90 -10.50
CA ARG A 194 -18.04 9.70 -10.88
C ARG A 194 -17.47 9.00 -12.11
N ARG A 195 -16.94 9.75 -13.09
CA ARG A 195 -16.21 9.15 -14.22
C ARG A 195 -14.93 8.45 -13.75
N LEU A 196 -14.18 9.07 -12.85
CA LEU A 196 -12.96 8.49 -12.27
C LEU A 196 -13.23 7.26 -11.41
N VAL A 197 -14.37 7.17 -10.71
CA VAL A 197 -14.79 5.96 -9.98
C VAL A 197 -14.76 4.73 -10.89
N LYS A 198 -15.22 4.89 -12.14
CA LYS A 198 -15.31 3.80 -13.13
C LYS A 198 -14.00 3.53 -13.85
N GLU A 199 -13.27 4.59 -14.21
CA GLU A 199 -12.08 4.47 -15.07
C GLU A 199 -10.77 4.32 -14.29
N ARG A 200 -10.61 5.08 -13.20
CA ARG A 200 -9.34 5.27 -12.48
C ARG A 200 -9.56 5.53 -10.97
N PRO A 201 -10.26 4.64 -10.24
CA PRO A 201 -10.61 4.86 -8.84
C PRO A 201 -9.40 5.03 -7.92
N GLN A 202 -8.23 4.51 -8.30
CA GLN A 202 -6.97 4.68 -7.58
C GLN A 202 -6.46 6.12 -7.47
N LYS A 203 -7.02 7.05 -8.26
CA LYS A 203 -6.71 8.48 -8.17
C LYS A 203 -7.50 9.20 -7.08
N LEU A 204 -8.59 8.60 -6.63
CA LEU A 204 -9.53 9.23 -5.71
C LEU A 204 -9.14 8.96 -4.26
N SER A 205 -9.14 10.00 -3.46
CA SER A 205 -9.19 9.89 -2.00
C SER A 205 -10.56 9.37 -1.57
N LEU A 206 -10.63 8.84 -0.35
CA LEU A 206 -11.88 8.36 0.21
C LEU A 206 -12.95 9.48 0.32
N GLU A 207 -12.52 10.71 0.62
CA GLU A 207 -13.40 11.88 0.69
C GLU A 207 -14.00 12.26 -0.66
N GLU A 208 -13.25 12.12 -1.75
CA GLU A 208 -13.75 12.36 -3.11
C GLU A 208 -14.83 11.34 -3.51
N PHE A 209 -14.72 10.06 -3.09
CA PHE A 209 -15.82 9.10 -3.26
C PHE A 209 -17.09 9.58 -2.54
N TYR A 210 -16.97 10.13 -1.33
CA TYR A 210 -18.12 10.72 -0.63
C TYR A 210 -18.71 11.92 -1.40
N VAL A 211 -17.87 12.79 -1.96
CA VAL A 211 -18.32 13.91 -2.82
C VAL A 211 -19.04 13.41 -4.07
N ALA A 212 -18.57 12.34 -4.71
CA ALA A 212 -19.25 11.75 -5.87
C ALA A 212 -20.66 11.26 -5.54
N ALA A 213 -20.88 10.74 -4.33
CA ALA A 213 -22.19 10.26 -3.90
C ALA A 213 -23.18 11.40 -3.59
N GLN A 214 -22.71 12.64 -3.41
CA GLN A 214 -23.59 13.76 -3.07
C GLN A 214 -24.61 14.04 -4.17
N GLY A 215 -25.87 14.26 -3.75
CA GLY A 215 -26.99 14.54 -4.65
C GLY A 215 -27.56 13.32 -5.38
N LEU A 216 -27.01 12.13 -5.18
CA LEU A 216 -27.63 10.88 -5.63
C LEU A 216 -28.68 10.40 -4.64
N ASP A 217 -29.68 9.66 -5.12
CA ASP A 217 -30.59 8.91 -4.26
C ASP A 217 -29.80 7.80 -3.55
N THR A 218 -29.89 7.73 -2.23
CA THR A 218 -29.21 6.73 -1.40
C THR A 218 -29.59 5.29 -1.72
N ASN A 219 -30.76 5.09 -2.37
CA ASN A 219 -31.23 3.78 -2.81
C ASN A 219 -30.83 3.45 -4.27
N SER A 220 -30.18 4.39 -4.98
CA SER A 220 -29.75 4.16 -6.36
C SER A 220 -28.56 3.20 -6.46
N GLU A 221 -28.50 2.46 -7.57
CA GLU A 221 -27.38 1.58 -7.89
C GLU A 221 -26.06 2.36 -8.01
N GLU A 222 -26.10 3.58 -8.58
CA GLU A 222 -24.91 4.44 -8.70
C GLU A 222 -24.36 4.86 -7.34
N PHE A 223 -25.22 5.20 -6.38
CA PHE A 223 -24.80 5.51 -5.02
C PHE A 223 -24.14 4.30 -4.34
N ALA A 224 -24.71 3.11 -4.53
CA ALA A 224 -24.13 1.88 -4.01
C ALA A 224 -22.78 1.53 -4.66
N GLU A 225 -22.66 1.65 -5.98
CA GLU A 225 -21.42 1.40 -6.73
C GLU A 225 -20.26 2.26 -6.20
N ILE A 226 -20.50 3.53 -5.88
CA ILE A 226 -19.48 4.44 -5.37
C ILE A 226 -18.88 3.94 -4.06
N PHE A 227 -19.70 3.55 -3.08
CA PHE A 227 -19.20 3.06 -1.79
C PHE A 227 -18.61 1.64 -1.89
N ASP A 228 -19.11 0.81 -2.80
CA ASP A 228 -18.52 -0.49 -3.13
C ASP A 228 -17.11 -0.35 -3.69
N VAL A 229 -16.88 0.61 -4.59
CA VAL A 229 -15.54 0.90 -5.12
C VAL A 229 -14.67 1.53 -4.04
N ALA A 230 -15.21 2.47 -3.25
CA ALA A 230 -14.48 3.12 -2.16
C ALA A 230 -13.91 2.10 -1.16
N VAL A 231 -14.72 1.14 -0.69
CA VAL A 231 -14.25 0.12 0.26
C VAL A 231 -13.30 -0.90 -0.38
N ARG A 232 -13.37 -1.14 -1.69
CA ARG A 232 -12.34 -1.95 -2.39
C ARG A 232 -10.99 -1.21 -2.48
N MET A 233 -11.01 0.10 -2.64
CA MET A 233 -9.80 0.93 -2.67
C MET A 233 -9.20 1.16 -1.27
N TYR A 234 -10.05 1.19 -0.24
CA TYR A 234 -9.68 1.45 1.16
C TYR A 234 -10.24 0.34 2.09
N PRO A 235 -9.81 -0.93 1.93
CA PRO A 235 -10.47 -2.08 2.56
C PRO A 235 -10.34 -2.17 4.08
N ASP A 236 -9.39 -1.45 4.66
CA ASP A 236 -9.14 -1.43 6.11
C ASP A 236 -9.49 -0.08 6.75
N ASP A 237 -10.00 0.88 5.97
CA ASP A 237 -10.45 2.17 6.50
C ASP A 237 -11.82 2.02 7.18
N GLN A 238 -11.94 2.50 8.42
CA GLN A 238 -13.15 2.36 9.23
C GLN A 238 -14.34 3.12 8.64
N THR A 239 -14.11 4.29 8.06
CA THR A 239 -15.17 5.13 7.48
C THR A 239 -15.65 4.57 6.15
N ALA A 240 -14.74 4.08 5.31
CA ALA A 240 -15.07 3.39 4.07
C ALA A 240 -15.98 2.19 4.34
N ASN A 241 -15.61 1.36 5.32
CA ASN A 241 -16.37 0.20 5.75
C ASN A 241 -17.73 0.59 6.37
N LEU A 242 -17.80 1.64 7.19
CA LEU A 242 -19.07 2.13 7.73
C LEU A 242 -20.03 2.57 6.62
N ASN A 243 -19.56 3.39 5.67
CA ASN A 243 -20.39 3.88 4.58
C ASN A 243 -20.83 2.74 3.64
N ALA A 244 -19.94 1.80 3.34
CA ALA A 244 -20.28 0.60 2.57
C ALA A 244 -21.32 -0.28 3.31
N ALA A 245 -21.23 -0.40 4.63
CA ALA A 245 -22.23 -1.11 5.42
C ALA A 245 -23.61 -0.45 5.32
N ASN A 246 -23.68 0.87 5.48
CA ASN A 246 -24.92 1.63 5.38
C ASN A 246 -25.54 1.51 3.98
N SER A 247 -24.72 1.61 2.93
CA SER A 247 -25.17 1.39 1.56
C SER A 247 -25.67 -0.05 1.33
N ALA A 248 -24.95 -1.05 1.84
CA ALA A 248 -25.36 -2.45 1.74
C ALA A 248 -26.69 -2.71 2.46
N MET A 249 -26.92 -2.13 3.64
CA MET A 249 -28.21 -2.22 4.34
C MET A 249 -29.34 -1.55 3.57
N ALA A 250 -29.10 -0.39 2.96
CA ALA A 250 -30.09 0.29 2.10
C ALA A 250 -30.50 -0.58 0.90
N GLN A 251 -29.58 -1.38 0.37
CA GLN A 251 -29.82 -2.35 -0.71
C GLN A 251 -30.35 -3.71 -0.21
N GLY A 252 -30.63 -3.87 1.08
CA GLY A 252 -31.09 -5.12 1.69
C GLY A 252 -30.02 -6.22 1.81
N ASN A 253 -28.75 -5.91 1.52
CA ASN A 253 -27.63 -6.84 1.65
C ASN A 253 -27.08 -6.87 3.08
N LEU A 254 -27.86 -7.44 4.00
CA LEU A 254 -27.52 -7.48 5.43
C LEU A 254 -26.23 -8.28 5.71
N LYS A 255 -25.99 -9.38 4.97
CA LYS A 255 -24.76 -10.17 5.09
C LYS A 255 -23.51 -9.40 4.66
N GLY A 256 -23.62 -8.58 3.62
CA GLY A 256 -22.55 -7.69 3.19
C GLY A 256 -22.28 -6.61 4.24
N ALA A 257 -23.35 -5.98 4.74
CA ALA A 257 -23.27 -4.97 5.78
C ALA A 257 -22.57 -5.47 7.04
N GLU A 258 -22.91 -6.68 7.51
CA GLU A 258 -22.25 -7.32 8.67
C GLU A 258 -20.73 -7.43 8.48
N LYS A 259 -20.28 -7.88 7.31
CA LYS A 259 -18.83 -8.01 7.00
C LYS A 259 -18.13 -6.66 7.06
N PHE A 260 -18.73 -5.62 6.47
CA PHE A 260 -18.17 -4.28 6.50
C PHE A 260 -18.17 -3.70 7.91
N LEU A 261 -19.23 -3.89 8.70
CA LEU A 261 -19.27 -3.46 10.11
C LEU A 261 -18.21 -4.15 10.97
N GLY A 262 -17.75 -5.35 10.61
CA GLY A 262 -16.60 -6.00 11.24
C GLY A 262 -15.31 -5.16 11.19
N LYS A 263 -15.18 -4.28 10.21
CA LYS A 263 -14.03 -3.37 10.01
C LYS A 263 -14.34 -1.89 10.26
N ALA A 264 -15.58 -1.53 10.57
CA ALA A 264 -16.02 -0.14 10.75
C ALA A 264 -15.58 0.53 12.07
N GLY A 265 -14.79 -0.16 12.90
CA GLY A 265 -14.35 0.39 14.19
C GLY A 265 -15.48 0.53 15.22
N LYS A 266 -15.31 1.45 16.17
CA LYS A 266 -16.20 1.64 17.34
C LYS A 266 -16.66 3.10 17.53
N SER A 267 -16.70 3.89 16.46
CA SER A 267 -17.32 5.21 16.52
C SER A 267 -18.82 5.09 16.87
N ASP A 268 -19.41 6.17 17.38
CA ASP A 268 -20.83 6.17 17.73
C ASP A 268 -21.72 5.86 16.52
N GLN A 269 -21.33 6.34 15.33
CA GLN A 269 -22.01 6.00 14.07
C GLN A 269 -21.88 4.51 13.71
N ALA A 270 -20.73 3.89 13.98
CA ALA A 270 -20.54 2.46 13.73
C ALA A 270 -21.28 1.58 14.75
N ILE A 271 -21.42 2.03 15.99
CA ILE A 271 -22.25 1.35 17.00
C ILE A 271 -23.72 1.47 16.62
N TYR A 272 -24.17 2.68 16.27
CA TYR A 272 -25.52 2.92 15.76
C TYR A 272 -25.84 2.05 14.54
N ALA A 273 -24.95 1.99 13.54
CA ALA A 273 -25.15 1.16 12.35
C ALA A 273 -25.27 -0.35 12.65
N ARG A 274 -24.62 -0.85 13.72
CA ARG A 274 -24.82 -2.23 14.19
C ARG A 274 -26.21 -2.42 14.80
N GLY A 275 -26.73 -1.43 15.53
CA GLY A 275 -28.12 -1.43 15.99
C GLY A 275 -29.11 -1.43 14.83
N VAL A 276 -28.86 -0.63 13.79
CA VAL A 276 -29.68 -0.63 12.57
C VAL A 276 -29.66 -1.99 11.88
N LEU A 277 -28.49 -2.63 11.74
CA LEU A 277 -28.38 -3.97 11.17
C LEU A 277 -29.17 -5.00 11.98
N ALA A 278 -29.08 -4.97 13.31
CA ALA A 278 -29.82 -5.86 14.20
C ALA A 278 -31.34 -5.67 14.04
N ALA A 279 -31.82 -4.43 14.04
CA ALA A 279 -33.24 -4.11 13.84
C ALA A 279 -33.75 -4.57 12.47
N LEU A 280 -32.96 -4.38 11.40
CA LEU A 280 -33.29 -4.88 10.05
C LEU A 280 -33.27 -6.41 9.96
N SER A 281 -32.51 -7.08 10.83
CA SER A 281 -32.45 -8.53 10.93
C SER A 281 -33.56 -9.12 11.83
N GLY A 282 -34.37 -8.26 12.45
CA GLY A 282 -35.44 -8.65 13.39
C GLY A 282 -34.97 -8.92 14.82
N ASP A 283 -33.69 -8.70 15.13
CA ASP A 283 -33.14 -8.81 16.48
C ASP A 283 -33.26 -7.47 17.21
N TYR A 284 -34.48 -7.19 17.69
CA TYR A 284 -34.79 -5.92 18.35
C TYR A 284 -34.14 -5.79 19.74
N ASP A 285 -33.87 -6.90 20.42
CA ASP A 285 -33.17 -6.89 21.71
C ASP A 285 -31.72 -6.42 21.53
N ALA A 286 -30.99 -7.02 20.58
CA ALA A 286 -29.64 -6.57 20.28
C ALA A 286 -29.60 -5.13 19.71
N ALA A 287 -30.62 -4.75 18.94
CA ALA A 287 -30.72 -3.39 18.42
C ALA A 287 -30.84 -2.34 19.55
N GLU A 288 -31.70 -2.59 20.54
CA GLU A 288 -31.85 -1.73 21.71
C GLU A 288 -30.56 -1.61 22.52
N ASP A 289 -29.84 -2.71 22.72
CA ASP A 289 -28.54 -2.70 23.39
C ASP A 289 -27.57 -1.75 22.69
N TYR A 290 -27.44 -1.86 21.36
CA TYR A 290 -26.57 -0.97 20.59
C TYR A 290 -27.01 0.50 20.65
N PHE A 291 -28.32 0.78 20.48
CA PHE A 291 -28.81 2.16 20.50
C PHE A 291 -28.64 2.82 21.88
N ASN A 292 -28.86 2.09 22.98
CA ASN A 292 -28.65 2.60 24.32
C ASN A 292 -27.19 3.00 24.62
N LEU A 293 -26.20 2.38 23.97
CA LEU A 293 -24.78 2.75 24.12
C LEU A 293 -24.45 4.15 23.57
N VAL A 294 -25.26 4.66 22.64
CA VAL A 294 -24.98 5.90 21.91
C VAL A 294 -26.07 6.97 22.02
N LYS A 295 -27.26 6.67 22.56
CA LYS A 295 -28.40 7.60 22.63
C LYS A 295 -28.14 8.97 23.22
N GLU A 296 -27.21 9.09 24.18
CA GLU A 296 -26.87 10.37 24.82
C GLU A 296 -25.91 11.23 23.96
N ARG A 297 -25.36 10.65 22.89
CA ARG A 297 -24.32 11.24 22.03
C ARG A 297 -24.68 11.23 20.55
N PHE A 298 -25.80 10.61 20.19
CA PHE A 298 -26.20 10.37 18.81
C PHE A 298 -27.73 10.33 18.70
N ASP A 299 -28.31 11.43 18.22
CA ASP A 299 -29.76 11.70 18.29
C ASP A 299 -30.60 10.65 17.57
N GLU A 300 -30.12 10.12 16.43
CA GLU A 300 -30.83 9.11 15.64
C GLU A 300 -31.11 7.81 16.42
N ALA A 301 -30.33 7.52 17.47
CA ALA A 301 -30.54 6.35 18.29
C ALA A 301 -31.81 6.45 19.15
N ALA A 302 -32.19 7.65 19.59
CA ALA A 302 -33.43 7.84 20.35
C ALA A 302 -34.66 7.57 19.48
N ASP A 303 -34.67 8.09 18.24
CA ASP A 303 -35.74 7.84 17.28
C ASP A 303 -35.84 6.35 16.92
N ALA A 304 -34.70 5.67 16.75
CA ALA A 304 -34.67 4.24 16.46
C ALA A 304 -35.25 3.40 17.61
N LEU A 305 -34.96 3.76 18.87
CA LEU A 305 -35.55 3.13 20.06
C LEU A 305 -37.08 3.29 20.09
N GLU A 306 -37.59 4.51 19.84
CA GLU A 306 -39.04 4.75 19.81
C GLU A 306 -39.73 3.93 18.70
N GLN A 307 -39.08 3.77 17.55
CA GLN A 307 -39.58 2.91 16.49
C GLN A 307 -39.65 1.44 16.93
N ILE A 308 -38.64 0.92 17.63
CA ILE A 308 -38.63 -0.46 18.13
C ILE A 308 -39.79 -0.69 19.12
N GLU A 309 -40.01 0.23 20.05
CA GLU A 309 -41.15 0.14 20.98
C GLU A 309 -42.49 0.08 20.24
N LYS A 310 -42.67 0.91 19.20
CA LYS A 310 -43.86 0.86 18.34
C LYS A 310 -43.99 -0.44 17.56
N VAL A 311 -42.88 -1.06 17.13
CA VAL A 311 -42.92 -2.39 16.49
C VAL A 311 -43.40 -3.44 17.48
N ARG A 312 -42.88 -3.47 18.71
CA ARG A 312 -43.22 -4.49 19.72
C ARG A 312 -44.67 -4.40 20.23
N ASN A 313 -45.21 -3.18 20.28
CA ASN A 313 -46.57 -2.93 20.78
C ASN A 313 -47.67 -3.14 19.72
N ASN A 314 -47.33 -3.49 18.49
CA ASN A 314 -48.26 -3.73 17.37
C ASN A 314 -48.12 -5.13 16.80
#